data_AF-A0A6F8XNP8-F1
#
_entry.id   AF-A0A6F8XNP8-F1
#
_cell.length_a   1.000
_cell.length_b   1.000
_cell.length_c   1.000
_cell.angle_alpha   90.00
_cell.angle_beta   90.00
_cell.angle_gamma   90.00
#
_symmetry.space_group_name_H-M   'P 1'
#
loop_
_entity.id
_entity.type
_entity.pdbx_description
1 polymer ?
#
loop_
_entity_poly.entity_id
_entity_poly.type
_entity_poly.pdbx_seq_one_letter_code
_entity_poly.pdbx_strand_id
1 'polypeptide(L)'
;MVDILKDNAVLIISVVAYFTGIAGFVVAFQQLRSNAQTNTALFWLNLRSMFDGHEDVHRSLQTDMSWRDVDRDVSDAEAIAIVAYMGMFELVYKMLKRKLIDWSTFKDVFGYRVLLIMNSPVIVKSTLVDNGRWWLTFRQLATDLGHQVPDRSDHNLDRTSLGFPAGWGRAAVEKLPRQTPGRA
;
A
#
# COMPACT_ATOMS: atom_id res chain seq x y z
N MET A 1 -60.78 8.68 35.03
CA MET A 1 -60.75 8.12 33.66
C MET A 1 -59.86 8.93 32.73
N VAL A 2 -59.89 10.27 32.80
CA VAL A 2 -59.06 11.16 31.95
C VAL A 2 -57.56 11.08 32.26
N ASP A 3 -57.15 10.89 33.52
CA ASP A 3 -55.71 10.86 33.87
C ASP A 3 -55.01 9.56 33.43
N ILE A 4 -55.70 8.42 33.51
CA ILE A 4 -55.19 7.12 33.02
C ILE A 4 -54.93 7.17 31.49
N LEU A 5 -55.75 7.92 30.75
CA LEU A 5 -55.57 8.10 29.30
C LEU A 5 -54.36 8.99 28.96
N LYS A 6 -54.06 9.99 29.80
CA LYS A 6 -52.90 10.88 29.61
C LYS A 6 -51.58 10.16 29.89
N ASP A 7 -51.51 9.36 30.94
CA ASP A 7 -50.28 8.63 31.30
C ASP A 7 -49.91 7.59 30.23
N ASN A 8 -50.91 6.87 29.70
CA ASN A 8 -50.69 5.93 28.60
C ASN A 8 -50.27 6.63 27.30
N ALA A 9 -50.82 7.82 27.02
CA ALA A 9 -50.43 8.60 25.85
C ALA A 9 -48.98 9.08 25.93
N VAL A 10 -48.54 9.57 27.10
CA VAL A 10 -47.15 9.97 27.34
C VAL A 10 -46.20 8.79 27.14
N LEU A 11 -46.55 7.62 27.68
CA LEU A 11 -45.73 6.41 27.58
C LEU A 11 -45.60 5.95 26.11
N ILE A 12 -46.70 5.94 25.34
CA ILE A 12 -46.69 5.60 23.91
C ILE A 12 -45.81 6.59 23.11
N ILE A 13 -45.94 7.89 23.36
CA ILE A 13 -45.14 8.92 22.69
C ILE A 13 -43.65 8.73 22.97
N SER A 14 -43.28 8.49 24.24
CA SER A 14 -41.88 8.25 24.63
C SER A 14 -41.30 7.00 23.96
N VAL A 15 -42.08 5.92 23.87
CA VAL A 15 -41.67 4.68 23.21
C VAL A 15 -41.44 4.91 21.71
N VAL A 16 -42.38 5.59 21.03
CA VAL A 16 -42.25 5.91 19.59
C VAL A 16 -41.04 6.81 19.33
N ALA A 17 -40.82 7.83 20.19
CA ALA A 17 -39.66 8.72 20.08
C ALA A 17 -38.34 7.97 20.26
N TYR A 18 -38.28 7.04 21.22
CA TYR A 18 -37.10 6.19 21.45
C TYR A 18 -36.78 5.31 20.23
N PHE A 19 -37.77 4.61 19.67
CA PHE A 19 -37.55 3.78 18.49
C PHE A 19 -37.18 4.60 17.25
N THR A 20 -37.76 5.78 17.10
CA THR A 20 -37.40 6.70 15.99
C THR A 20 -35.96 7.18 16.11
N GLY A 21 -35.50 7.50 17.34
CA GLY A 21 -34.10 7.88 17.60
C GLY A 21 -33.11 6.75 17.28
N ILE A 22 -33.43 5.50 17.66
CA ILE A 22 -32.61 4.33 17.32
C ILE A 22 -32.55 4.13 15.81
N ALA A 23 -33.70 4.18 15.12
CA ALA A 23 -33.75 4.02 13.67
C ALA A 23 -32.92 5.10 12.96
N GLY A 24 -33.01 6.35 13.41
CA GLY A 24 -32.19 7.46 12.91
C GLY A 24 -30.69 7.23 13.11
N PHE A 25 -30.30 6.73 14.29
CA PHE A 25 -28.90 6.39 14.59
C PHE A 25 -28.37 5.26 13.70
N VAL A 26 -29.17 4.21 13.48
CA VAL A 26 -28.79 3.08 12.61
C VAL A 26 -28.61 3.55 11.16
N VAL A 27 -29.54 4.36 10.64
CA VAL A 27 -29.43 4.91 9.27
C VAL A 27 -28.21 5.82 9.14
N ALA A 28 -27.98 6.73 10.10
CA ALA A 28 -26.79 7.59 10.09
C ALA A 28 -25.49 6.78 10.13
N PHE A 29 -25.45 5.72 10.93
CA PHE A 29 -24.30 4.81 11.01
C PHE A 29 -24.08 4.04 9.70
N GLN A 30 -25.15 3.59 9.03
CA GLN A 30 -25.07 2.96 7.71
C GLN A 30 -24.59 3.95 6.64
N GLN A 31 -25.09 5.19 6.64
CA GLN A 31 -24.65 6.24 5.72
C GLN A 31 -23.17 6.60 5.93
N LEU A 32 -22.72 6.70 7.18
CA LEU A 32 -21.30 6.90 7.51
C LEU A 32 -20.43 5.78 6.97
N ARG A 33 -20.87 4.52 7.10
CA ARG A 33 -20.15 3.36 6.54
C ARG A 33 -20.12 3.38 5.01
N SER A 34 -21.23 3.68 4.36
CA SER A 34 -21.31 3.76 2.89
C SER A 34 -20.43 4.90 2.35
N ASN A 35 -20.46 6.07 2.99
CA ASN A 35 -19.60 7.20 2.61
C ASN A 35 -18.13 6.88 2.84
N ALA A 36 -17.79 6.17 3.92
CA ALA A 36 -16.43 5.70 4.17
C ALA A 36 -15.95 4.75 3.06
N GLN A 37 -16.78 3.79 2.64
CA GLN A 37 -16.44 2.86 1.56
C GLN A 37 -16.19 3.57 0.23
N THR A 38 -17.08 4.50 -0.17
CA THR A 38 -16.90 5.29 -1.40
C THR A 38 -15.61 6.11 -1.35
N ASN A 39 -15.33 6.77 -0.22
CA ASN A 39 -14.11 7.55 -0.05
C ASN A 39 -12.85 6.68 -0.11
N THR A 40 -12.89 5.48 0.48
CA THR A 40 -11.78 4.51 0.39
C THR A 40 -11.56 4.05 -1.05
N ALA A 41 -12.62 3.75 -1.81
CA ALA A 41 -12.50 3.35 -3.21
C ALA A 41 -11.90 4.47 -4.07
N LEU A 42 -12.39 5.71 -3.93
CA LEU A 42 -11.83 6.89 -4.61
C LEU A 42 -10.38 7.14 -4.23
N PHE A 43 -10.03 6.96 -2.96
CA PHE A 43 -8.66 7.08 -2.51
C PHE A 43 -7.74 6.05 -3.20
N TRP A 44 -8.15 4.78 -3.26
CA TRP A 44 -7.37 3.73 -3.94
C TRP A 44 -7.24 3.98 -5.45
N LEU A 45 -8.29 4.50 -6.10
CA LEU A 45 -8.24 4.91 -7.51
C LEU A 45 -7.25 6.06 -7.73
N ASN A 46 -7.28 7.07 -6.87
CA ASN A 46 -6.35 8.20 -6.93
C ASN A 46 -4.91 7.74 -6.67
N LEU A 47 -4.70 6.87 -5.67
CA LEU A 47 -3.38 6.34 -5.36
C LEU A 47 -2.81 5.54 -6.54
N ARG A 48 -3.65 4.73 -7.20
CA ARG A 48 -3.27 4.02 -8.43
C ARG A 48 -2.88 5.00 -9.53
N SER A 49 -3.68 6.03 -9.77
CA SER A 49 -3.39 7.05 -10.78
C SER A 49 -2.06 7.78 -10.52
N MET A 50 -1.74 8.05 -9.25
CA MET A 50 -0.43 8.62 -8.90
C MET A 50 0.73 7.67 -9.22
N PHE A 51 0.55 6.36 -9.07
CA PHE A 51 1.57 5.37 -9.42
C PHE A 51 1.74 5.20 -10.93
N ASP A 52 0.73 5.54 -11.73
CA ASP A 52 0.84 5.52 -13.20
C ASP A 52 1.91 6.51 -13.70
N GLY A 53 2.14 7.61 -12.97
CA GLY A 53 3.24 8.55 -13.23
C GLY A 53 4.64 7.96 -13.05
N HIS A 54 4.75 6.77 -12.47
CA HIS A 54 6.01 6.04 -12.27
C HIS A 54 6.00 4.67 -12.96
N GLU A 55 5.10 4.45 -13.92
CA GLU A 55 4.93 3.16 -14.58
C GLU A 55 6.17 2.75 -15.39
N ASP A 56 6.96 3.71 -15.88
CA ASP A 56 8.22 3.42 -16.58
C ASP A 56 9.25 2.75 -15.67
N VAL A 57 9.38 3.21 -14.42
CA VAL A 57 10.23 2.56 -13.41
C VAL A 57 9.68 1.17 -13.11
N HIS A 58 8.38 1.06 -12.89
CA HIS A 58 7.74 -0.22 -12.61
C HIS A 58 7.99 -1.25 -13.72
N ARG A 59 7.75 -0.87 -14.97
CA ARG A 59 7.94 -1.71 -16.15
C ARG A 59 9.39 -2.12 -16.29
N SER A 60 10.32 -1.19 -16.12
CA SER A 60 11.76 -1.45 -16.21
C SER A 60 12.18 -2.49 -15.17
N LEU A 61 11.75 -2.35 -13.90
CA LEU A 61 12.04 -3.34 -12.86
C LEU A 61 11.45 -4.73 -13.15
N GLN A 62 10.35 -4.79 -13.91
CA GLN A 62 9.70 -6.04 -14.26
C GLN A 62 10.37 -6.76 -15.44
N THR A 63 10.75 -6.02 -16.48
CA THR A 63 11.18 -6.59 -17.77
C THR A 63 12.70 -6.57 -17.96
N ASP A 64 13.37 -5.53 -17.48
CA ASP A 64 14.79 -5.32 -17.67
C ASP A 64 15.58 -6.09 -16.60
N MET A 65 16.37 -7.05 -17.08
CA MET A 65 17.16 -7.92 -16.22
C MET A 65 18.41 -7.21 -15.69
N SER A 66 18.82 -6.08 -16.27
CA SER A 66 20.04 -5.40 -15.86
C SER A 66 19.91 -4.75 -14.48
N TRP A 67 18.69 -4.50 -13.97
CA TRP A 67 18.45 -4.12 -12.56
C TRP A 67 18.88 -5.18 -11.54
N ARG A 68 19.17 -6.40 -12.01
CA ARG A 68 19.62 -7.53 -11.18
C ARG A 68 21.14 -7.59 -11.07
N ASP A 69 21.85 -6.80 -11.86
CA ASP A 69 23.28 -6.64 -11.80
C ASP A 69 23.61 -5.54 -10.81
N VAL A 70 24.42 -5.83 -9.80
CA VAL A 70 24.78 -4.89 -8.73
C VAL A 70 25.76 -3.81 -9.20
N ASP A 71 26.49 -4.09 -10.28
CA ASP A 71 27.52 -3.19 -10.84
C ASP A 71 27.00 -2.43 -12.07
N ARG A 72 25.70 -2.56 -12.37
CA ARG A 72 25.03 -1.75 -13.39
C ARG A 72 25.19 -0.27 -13.06
N ASP A 73 25.58 0.51 -14.07
CA ASP A 73 25.55 1.96 -13.99
C ASP A 73 24.11 2.48 -14.09
N VAL A 74 23.75 3.42 -13.23
CA VAL A 74 22.40 4.01 -13.17
C VAL A 74 22.53 5.48 -13.54
N SER A 75 21.85 5.89 -14.61
CA SER A 75 21.88 7.29 -15.03
C SER A 75 21.19 8.19 -14.00
N ASP A 76 21.56 9.47 -13.97
CA ASP A 76 20.94 10.45 -13.06
C ASP A 76 19.41 10.51 -13.23
N ALA A 77 18.93 10.44 -14.47
CA ALA A 77 17.50 10.44 -14.77
C ALA A 77 16.78 9.22 -14.18
N GLU A 78 17.38 8.03 -14.28
CA GLU A 78 16.86 6.82 -13.67
C GLU A 78 16.90 6.89 -12.15
N ALA A 79 18.00 7.39 -11.58
CA ALA A 79 18.13 7.57 -10.14
C ALA A 79 17.03 8.50 -9.58
N ILE A 80 16.78 9.64 -10.24
CA ILE A 80 15.70 10.57 -9.86
C ILE A 80 14.34 9.87 -9.92
N ALA A 81 14.07 9.10 -10.98
CA ALA A 81 12.82 8.39 -11.14
C ALA A 81 12.60 7.32 -10.05
N ILE A 82 13.66 6.58 -9.70
CA ILE A 82 13.65 5.58 -8.61
C ILE A 82 13.38 6.24 -7.26
N VAL A 83 14.06 7.35 -6.97
CA VAL A 83 13.87 8.11 -5.74
C VAL A 83 12.42 8.58 -5.62
N ALA A 84 11.83 9.13 -6.68
CA ALA A 84 10.44 9.55 -6.66
C ALA A 84 9.48 8.36 -6.44
N TYR A 85 9.74 7.25 -7.12
CA TYR A 85 8.95 6.02 -6.99
C TYR A 85 9.00 5.42 -5.58
N MET A 86 10.20 5.31 -4.99
CA MET A 86 10.38 4.83 -3.61
C MET A 86 9.78 5.80 -2.60
N GLY A 87 9.94 7.12 -2.81
CA GLY A 87 9.35 8.14 -1.96
C GLY A 87 7.82 8.06 -1.90
N MET A 88 7.18 7.67 -3.01
CA MET A 88 5.75 7.42 -3.03
C MET A 88 5.35 6.26 -2.12
N PHE A 89 6.12 5.17 -2.09
CA PHE A 89 5.90 4.07 -1.13
C PHE A 89 6.07 4.51 0.33
N GLU A 90 7.02 5.39 0.62
CA GLU A 90 7.18 5.94 1.98
C GLU A 90 5.96 6.76 2.42
N LEU A 91 5.38 7.55 1.51
CA LEU A 91 4.15 8.29 1.76
C LEU A 91 2.98 7.34 2.06
N VAL A 92 2.79 6.32 1.23
CA VAL A 92 1.75 5.30 1.41
C VAL A 92 1.94 4.56 2.73
N TYR A 93 3.17 4.23 3.09
CA TYR A 93 3.46 3.56 4.33
C TYR A 93 3.13 4.40 5.57
N LYS A 94 3.37 5.71 5.54
CA LYS A 94 2.91 6.63 6.60
C LYS A 94 1.38 6.61 6.73
N MET A 95 0.65 6.50 5.62
CA MET A 95 -0.82 6.38 5.63
C MET A 95 -1.29 5.03 6.19
N LEU A 96 -0.60 3.94 5.88
CA LEU A 96 -0.83 2.60 6.48
C LEU A 96 -0.64 2.63 8.00
N LYS A 97 0.46 3.24 8.48
CA LYS A 97 0.71 3.36 9.93
C LYS A 97 -0.36 4.19 10.65
N ARG A 98 -0.96 5.17 9.97
CA ARG A 98 -2.08 5.97 10.48
C ARG A 98 -3.45 5.29 10.31
N LYS A 99 -3.50 4.07 9.76
CA LYS A 99 -4.74 3.31 9.49
C LYS A 99 -5.71 4.06 8.57
N LEU A 100 -5.20 4.93 7.69
CA LEU A 100 -6.01 5.60 6.67
C LEU A 100 -6.33 4.66 5.50
N ILE A 101 -5.47 3.66 5.31
CA ILE A 101 -5.63 2.55 4.38
C ILE A 101 -5.26 1.24 5.07
N ASP A 102 -5.75 0.15 4.51
CA ASP A 102 -5.56 -1.19 5.06
C ASP A 102 -4.37 -1.91 4.43
N TRP A 103 -3.72 -2.72 5.27
CA TRP A 103 -2.57 -3.52 4.88
C TRP A 103 -2.90 -4.63 3.89
N SER A 104 -4.10 -5.22 3.97
CA SER A 104 -4.53 -6.28 3.05
C SER A 104 -4.53 -5.79 1.61
N THR A 105 -5.27 -4.73 1.33
CA THR A 105 -5.40 -4.16 0.00
C THR A 105 -4.06 -3.64 -0.50
N PHE A 106 -3.26 -2.99 0.36
CA PHE A 106 -1.92 -2.57 -0.03
C PHE A 106 -1.04 -3.75 -0.49
N LYS A 107 -1.00 -4.84 0.27
CA LYS A 107 -0.19 -6.02 -0.09
C LYS A 107 -0.65 -6.63 -1.40
N ASP A 108 -1.96 -6.75 -1.59
CA ASP A 108 -2.55 -7.35 -2.80
C ASP A 108 -2.28 -6.50 -4.05
N VAL A 109 -2.37 -5.18 -3.92
CA VAL A 109 -2.24 -4.27 -5.06
C VAL A 109 -0.80 -3.87 -5.35
N PHE A 110 0.02 -3.68 -4.31
CA PHE A 110 1.33 -3.04 -4.42
C PHE A 110 2.49 -3.81 -3.80
N GLY A 111 2.24 -4.85 -3.00
CA GLY A 111 3.31 -5.63 -2.34
C GLY A 111 4.32 -6.20 -3.33
N TYR A 112 3.86 -6.67 -4.49
CA TYR A 112 4.72 -7.19 -5.55
C TYR A 112 5.65 -6.11 -6.16
N ARG A 113 5.27 -4.83 -6.12
CA ARG A 113 6.11 -3.73 -6.62
C ARG A 113 7.29 -3.48 -5.67
N VAL A 114 7.06 -3.55 -4.36
CA VAL A 114 8.14 -3.48 -3.35
C VAL A 114 9.08 -4.67 -3.49
N LEU A 115 8.53 -5.87 -3.73
CA LEU A 115 9.32 -7.07 -4.03
C LEU A 115 10.25 -6.88 -5.23
N LEU A 116 9.81 -6.21 -6.30
CA LEU A 116 10.66 -5.92 -7.46
C LEU A 116 11.82 -4.98 -7.11
N ILE A 117 11.55 -3.94 -6.31
CA ILE A 117 12.60 -3.03 -5.81
C ILE A 117 13.62 -3.80 -4.98
N MET A 118 13.16 -4.60 -4.02
CA MET A 118 14.03 -5.41 -3.14
C MET A 118 14.80 -6.48 -3.92
N ASN A 119 14.29 -6.93 -5.06
CA ASN A 119 14.95 -7.89 -5.94
C ASN A 119 15.94 -7.24 -6.93
N SER A 120 16.23 -5.95 -6.78
CA SER A 120 17.12 -5.18 -7.65
C SER A 120 18.36 -4.73 -6.86
N PRO A 121 19.46 -5.52 -6.84
CA PRO A 121 20.60 -5.27 -5.98
C PRO A 121 21.24 -3.89 -6.19
N VAL A 122 21.27 -3.37 -7.42
CA VAL A 122 21.78 -2.02 -7.72
C VAL A 122 20.97 -0.93 -7.02
N ILE A 123 19.65 -1.07 -6.96
CA ILE A 123 18.78 -0.13 -6.25
C ILE A 123 18.97 -0.29 -4.75
N VAL A 124 18.98 -1.52 -4.26
CA VAL A 124 19.14 -1.80 -2.82
C VAL A 124 20.49 -1.25 -2.32
N LYS A 125 21.57 -1.45 -3.08
CA LYS A 125 22.90 -0.90 -2.78
C LYS A 125 22.88 0.63 -2.75
N SER A 126 22.49 1.25 -3.86
CA SER A 126 22.52 2.72 -3.97
C SER A 126 21.58 3.43 -2.98
N THR A 127 20.43 2.85 -2.66
CA THR A 127 19.40 3.50 -1.82
C THR A 127 19.44 3.02 -0.37
N LEU A 128 19.41 1.72 -0.11
CA LEU A 128 19.23 1.17 1.24
C LEU A 128 20.54 0.94 1.99
N VAL A 129 21.67 0.81 1.28
CA VAL A 129 23.01 0.63 1.87
C VAL A 129 23.76 1.95 1.86
N ASP A 130 24.07 2.50 0.69
CA ASP A 130 24.87 3.72 0.55
C ASP A 130 24.15 4.95 1.12
N ASN A 131 22.86 5.07 0.82
CA ASN A 131 22.00 6.17 1.26
C ASN A 131 20.98 5.76 2.34
N GLY A 132 21.15 4.60 2.98
CA GLY A 132 20.15 3.96 3.83
C GLY A 132 19.61 4.81 4.98
N ARG A 133 20.40 5.79 5.46
CA ARG A 133 20.00 6.75 6.50
C ARG A 133 18.78 7.59 6.11
N TRP A 134 18.55 7.81 4.82
CA TRP A 134 17.45 8.63 4.31
C TRP A 134 16.19 7.82 4.00
N TRP A 135 16.34 6.50 3.91
CA TRP A 135 15.29 5.56 3.49
C TRP A 135 14.74 4.72 4.63
N LEU A 136 14.79 5.24 5.87
CA LEU A 136 14.33 4.50 7.06
C LEU A 136 12.86 4.10 6.96
N THR A 137 12.02 4.95 6.35
CA THR A 137 10.60 4.66 6.18
C THR A 137 10.39 3.52 5.19
N PHE A 138 11.12 3.53 4.06
CA PHE A 138 11.09 2.44 3.10
C PHE A 138 11.68 1.14 3.66
N ARG A 139 12.80 1.20 4.39
CA ARG A 139 13.39 0.04 5.07
C ARG A 139 12.37 -0.63 5.98
N GLN A 140 11.67 0.15 6.81
CA GLN A 140 10.64 -0.39 7.67
C GLN A 140 9.45 -0.96 6.87
N LEU A 141 9.02 -0.32 5.79
CA LEU A 141 8.00 -0.89 4.90
C LEU A 141 8.43 -2.27 4.37
N ALA A 142 9.66 -2.38 3.88
CA ALA A 142 10.19 -3.62 3.34
C ALA A 142 10.26 -4.72 4.43
N THR A 143 10.70 -4.38 5.64
CA THR A 143 10.69 -5.29 6.80
C THR A 143 9.28 -5.73 7.18
N ASP A 144 8.32 -4.81 7.24
CA ASP A 144 6.91 -5.12 7.55
C ASP A 144 6.26 -6.03 6.48
N LEU A 145 6.77 -6.00 5.24
CA LEU A 145 6.41 -6.91 4.16
C LEU A 145 7.17 -8.25 4.18
N GLY A 146 8.12 -8.42 5.11
CA GLY A 146 8.89 -9.65 5.28
C GLY A 146 10.15 -9.75 4.43
N HIS A 147 10.63 -8.65 3.84
CA HIS A 147 11.90 -8.65 3.10
C HIS A 147 13.09 -8.56 4.04
N GLN A 148 14.20 -9.16 3.63
CA GLN A 148 15.49 -8.95 4.27
C GLN A 148 16.06 -7.61 3.80
N VAL A 149 16.27 -6.70 4.74
CA VAL A 149 16.80 -5.36 4.47
C VAL A 149 18.28 -5.35 4.89
N PRO A 150 19.21 -5.14 3.95
CA PRO A 150 20.63 -5.12 4.30
C PRO A 150 20.99 -3.90 5.15
N ASP A 151 22.10 -4.01 5.88
CA ASP A 151 22.73 -2.92 6.60
C ASP A 151 23.91 -2.32 5.81
N ARG A 152 24.37 -1.13 6.24
CA ARG A 152 25.46 -0.41 5.58
C ARG A 152 26.77 -1.21 5.52
N SER A 153 26.98 -2.12 6.46
CA SER A 153 28.15 -3.01 6.51
C SER A 153 28.09 -4.17 5.51
N ASP A 154 26.96 -4.37 4.83
CA ASP A 154 26.78 -5.50 3.93
C ASP A 154 27.44 -5.21 2.59
N HIS A 155 28.60 -5.84 2.37
CA HIS A 155 29.36 -5.70 1.13
C HIS A 155 28.97 -6.72 0.06
N ASN A 156 28.30 -7.82 0.44
CA ASN A 156 27.79 -8.81 -0.52
C ASN A 156 26.30 -8.60 -0.77
N LEU A 157 25.99 -7.80 -1.79
CA LEU A 157 24.62 -7.50 -2.22
C LEU A 157 24.34 -8.27 -3.51
N ASP A 158 24.22 -9.57 -3.38
CA ASP A 158 23.70 -10.43 -4.43
C ASP A 158 22.23 -10.79 -4.12
N ARG A 159 21.53 -11.36 -5.09
CA ARG A 159 20.10 -11.66 -4.91
C ARG A 159 19.84 -12.72 -3.85
N THR A 160 20.76 -13.66 -3.68
CA THR A 160 20.64 -14.72 -2.67
C THR A 160 20.86 -14.18 -1.26
N SER A 161 21.76 -13.20 -1.07
CA SER A 161 21.95 -12.52 0.21
C SER A 161 20.76 -11.63 0.59
N LEU A 162 19.99 -11.16 -0.41
CA LEU A 162 18.71 -10.47 -0.21
C LEU A 162 17.51 -11.42 0.00
N GLY A 163 17.76 -12.73 0.10
CA GLY A 163 16.73 -13.74 0.35
C GLY A 163 15.97 -14.24 -0.89
N PHE A 164 16.45 -13.94 -2.10
CA PHE A 164 15.82 -14.40 -3.34
C PHE A 164 16.51 -15.67 -3.89
N PRO A 165 15.77 -16.70 -4.32
CA PRO A 165 16.36 -17.92 -4.86
C PRO A 165 17.23 -17.67 -6.10
N ALA A 166 18.32 -18.44 -6.23
CA ALA A 166 19.08 -18.50 -7.47
C ALA A 166 18.15 -18.94 -8.62
N GLY A 167 18.12 -18.17 -9.72
CA GLY A 167 17.24 -18.45 -10.86
C GLY A 167 15.81 -17.91 -10.75
N TRP A 168 15.50 -17.10 -9.73
CA TRP A 168 14.22 -16.36 -9.66
C TRP A 168 14.17 -15.34 -10.81
N GLY A 169 13.73 -15.80 -11.99
CA GLY A 169 13.88 -15.14 -13.30
C GLY A 169 12.67 -14.31 -13.70
N ARG A 170 12.57 -14.00 -14.99
CA ARG A 170 11.36 -13.41 -15.60
C ARG A 170 10.13 -14.28 -15.34
N ALA A 171 10.27 -15.62 -15.42
CA ALA A 171 9.19 -16.58 -15.21
C ALA A 171 8.61 -16.59 -13.77
N ALA A 172 9.40 -16.20 -12.76
CA ALA A 172 8.91 -16.09 -11.38
C ALA A 172 8.14 -14.77 -11.18
N VAL A 173 8.64 -13.67 -11.76
CA VAL A 173 7.96 -12.37 -11.82
C VAL A 173 6.65 -12.46 -12.61
N GLU A 174 6.62 -13.28 -13.65
CA GLU A 174 5.47 -13.47 -14.54
C GLU A 174 4.34 -14.31 -13.91
N LYS A 175 4.67 -15.06 -12.84
CA LYS A 175 3.73 -15.78 -11.96
C LYS A 175 3.22 -14.94 -10.80
N LEU A 176 3.82 -13.78 -10.53
CA LEU A 176 3.21 -12.80 -9.64
C LEU A 176 1.86 -12.39 -10.25
N PRO A 177 0.84 -12.10 -9.44
CA PRO A 177 -0.48 -11.74 -9.95
C PRO A 177 -0.33 -10.61 -10.96
N ARG A 178 -0.45 -10.95 -12.25
CA ARG A 178 -0.53 -9.94 -13.30
C ARG A 178 -1.80 -9.18 -12.99
N GLN A 179 -1.71 -7.86 -12.83
CA GLN A 179 -2.90 -7.05 -12.94
C GLN A 179 -3.44 -7.26 -14.34
N THR A 180 -4.42 -8.14 -14.47
CA THR A 180 -5.32 -8.11 -15.61
C THR A 180 -5.93 -6.72 -15.54
N PRO A 181 -5.77 -5.84 -16.56
CA PRO A 181 -6.54 -4.63 -16.59
C PRO A 181 -8.00 -5.08 -16.52
N GLY A 182 -8.68 -4.70 -15.43
CA GLY A 182 -10.09 -4.98 -15.28
C GLY A 182 -10.77 -4.43 -16.52
N ARG A 183 -11.33 -5.32 -17.33
CA ARG A 183 -12.28 -4.95 -18.36
C ARG A 183 -13.41 -4.22 -17.64
N ALA A 184 -13.51 -2.92 -17.85
CA ALA A 184 -14.74 -2.18 -17.69
C ALA A 184 -15.79 -2.74 -18.66
#